data_AF-A0A951RAG7-F1
#
_entry.id   AF-A0A951RAG7-F1
#
_cell.length_a   1.000
_cell.length_b   1.000
_cell.length_c   1.000
_cell.angle_alpha   90.00
_cell.angle_beta   90.00
_cell.angle_gamma   90.00
#
_symmetry.space_group_name_H-M   'P 1'
#
loop_
_entity.id
_entity.type
_entity.pdbx_description
1 polymer ?
#
loop_
_entity_poly.entity_id
_entity_poly.type
_entity_poly.pdbx_seq_one_letter_code
_entity_poly.pdbx_strand_id
1 'polypeptide(L)'
;MFQTYIEILNRNPSIPFFILEEINKNPERLANAFVNAGLPIQKVFDMITDAAQKGIIRPVDPNQLIINLISMSVFPLVGRNMIQPVLFQNDKRAYNKFLESQKAEVADFIIQSIQITKD
;
A
#
# COMPACT_ATOMS: atom_id res chain seq x y z
N MET A 1 7.57 7.97 5.01
CA MET A 1 6.51 7.66 4.03
C MET A 1 5.84 6.32 4.36
N PHE A 2 6.55 5.20 4.21
CA PHE A 2 5.99 3.86 4.38
C PHE A 2 5.50 3.55 5.81
N GLN A 3 6.29 3.93 6.82
CA GLN A 3 5.89 3.75 8.22
C GLN A 3 4.64 4.56 8.58
N THR A 4 4.51 5.80 8.10
CA THR A 4 3.33 6.65 8.33
C THR A 4 2.07 6.05 7.73
N TYR A 5 2.14 5.52 6.50
CA TYR A 5 1.02 4.83 5.87
C TYR A 5 0.63 3.56 6.64
N ILE A 6 1.60 2.72 7.00
CA ILE A 6 1.34 1.51 7.77
C ILE A 6 0.83 1.84 9.18
N GLU A 7 1.31 2.90 9.83
CA GLU A 7 0.80 3.35 11.12
C GLU A 7 -0.67 3.75 11.04
N ILE A 8 -1.09 4.42 9.97
CA ILE A 8 -2.49 4.80 9.76
C ILE A 8 -3.36 3.55 9.53
N LEU A 9 -2.87 2.56 8.78
CA LEU A 9 -3.54 1.27 8.61
C LEU A 9 -3.60 0.47 9.92
N ASN A 10 -2.53 0.46 10.71
CA ASN A 10 -2.46 -0.27 11.98
C ASN A 10 -3.31 0.38 13.07
N ARG A 11 -3.42 1.72 13.09
CA ARG A 11 -4.31 2.45 14.01
C ARG A 11 -5.78 2.25 13.67
N ASN A 12 -6.07 1.86 12.43
CA ASN A 12 -7.43 1.63 11.96
C ASN A 12 -7.53 0.24 11.27
N PRO A 13 -7.45 -0.85 12.05
CA PRO A 13 -7.44 -2.22 11.51
C PRO A 13 -8.73 -2.58 10.74
N SER A 14 -9.78 -1.76 10.84
CA SER A 14 -11.02 -1.84 10.07
C SER A 14 -10.86 -1.35 8.62
N ILE A 15 -9.84 -0.54 8.30
CA ILE A 15 -9.65 0.07 6.97
C ILE A 15 -9.62 -0.97 5.84
N PRO A 16 -8.87 -2.09 5.93
CA PRO A 16 -8.85 -3.08 4.86
C PRO A 16 -10.24 -3.66 4.56
N PHE A 17 -11.04 -3.92 5.60
CA PHE A 17 -12.41 -4.43 5.46
C PHE A 17 -13.38 -3.35 4.95
N PHE A 18 -13.22 -2.11 5.39
CA PHE A 18 -13.95 -0.96 4.88
C PHE A 18 -13.65 -0.70 3.40
N ILE A 19 -12.38 -0.80 2.97
CA ILE A 19 -12.00 -0.70 1.56
C ILE A 19 -12.70 -1.79 0.74
N LEU A 20 -12.71 -3.03 1.24
CA LEU A 20 -13.43 -4.16 0.62
C LEU A 20 -14.90 -3.86 0.35
N GLU A 21 -15.59 -3.35 1.36
CA GLU A 21 -17.03 -3.12 1.29
C GLU A 21 -17.37 -1.91 0.43
N GLU A 22 -16.62 -0.82 0.54
CA GLU A 22 -17.00 0.46 -0.06
C GLU A 22 -16.44 0.66 -1.47
N ILE A 23 -15.37 -0.02 -1.89
CA ILE A 23 -14.80 0.18 -3.23
C ILE A 23 -15.79 -0.11 -4.36
N ASN A 24 -16.70 -1.07 -4.15
CA ASN A 24 -17.76 -1.42 -5.10
C ASN A 24 -19.11 -0.78 -4.76
N LYS A 25 -19.39 -0.50 -3.48
CA LYS A 25 -20.70 0.03 -3.04
C LYS A 25 -20.78 1.55 -3.11
N ASN A 26 -19.73 2.25 -2.66
CA ASN A 26 -19.69 3.70 -2.59
C ASN A 26 -18.22 4.20 -2.64
N PRO A 27 -17.62 4.24 -3.83
CA PRO A 27 -16.22 4.66 -3.99
C PRO A 27 -15.99 6.11 -3.55
N GLU A 28 -17.00 6.98 -3.58
CA GLU A 28 -16.92 8.36 -3.12
C GLU A 28 -16.78 8.43 -1.60
N ARG A 29 -17.53 7.61 -0.86
CA ARG A 29 -17.39 7.49 0.60
C ARG A 29 -16.01 6.96 0.98
N LEU A 30 -15.48 6.01 0.21
CA LEU A 30 -14.13 5.50 0.40
C LEU A 30 -13.08 6.60 0.19
N ALA A 31 -13.18 7.38 -0.89
CA ALA A 31 -12.29 8.51 -1.16
C ALA A 31 -12.35 9.55 -0.03
N ASN A 32 -13.55 9.92 0.42
CA ASN A 32 -13.75 10.85 1.52
C ASN A 32 -13.15 10.34 2.84
N ALA A 33 -13.20 9.04 3.12
CA ALA A 33 -12.57 8.47 4.30
C ALA A 33 -11.04 8.61 4.26
N PHE A 34 -10.41 8.42 3.10
CA PHE A 34 -8.97 8.65 2.93
C PHE A 34 -8.58 10.12 3.09
N VAL A 35 -9.39 11.04 2.58
CA VAL A 35 -9.20 12.49 2.77
C VAL A 35 -9.35 12.86 4.25
N ASN A 36 -10.41 12.38 4.90
CA ASN A 36 -10.70 12.67 6.31
C ASN A 36 -9.71 12.01 7.29
N ALA A 37 -9.07 10.90 6.90
CA ALA A 37 -7.97 10.30 7.65
C ALA A 37 -6.72 11.20 7.72
N GLY A 38 -6.73 12.34 7.03
CA GLY A 38 -5.65 13.32 7.07
C GLY A 38 -4.39 12.83 6.39
N LEU A 39 -4.51 11.91 5.42
CA LEU A 39 -3.37 11.44 4.66
C LEU A 39 -2.76 12.63 3.90
N PRO A 40 -1.49 12.97 4.15
CA PRO A 40 -0.87 14.14 3.53
C PRO A 40 -0.41 13.82 2.10
N ILE A 41 -1.34 13.38 1.24
CA ILE A 41 -1.06 12.87 -0.11
C ILE A 41 -0.24 13.88 -0.91
N GLN A 42 -0.63 15.16 -0.92
CA GLN A 42 0.13 16.19 -1.63
C GLN A 42 1.58 16.29 -1.15
N LYS A 43 1.83 16.26 0.18
CA LYS A 43 3.19 16.29 0.72
C LYS A 43 4.00 15.05 0.30
N VAL A 44 3.36 13.89 0.19
CA VAL A 44 4.00 12.67 -0.30
C VAL A 44 4.37 12.80 -1.78
N PHE A 45 3.47 13.35 -2.61
CA PHE A 45 3.74 13.64 -4.02
C PHE A 45 4.92 14.59 -4.20
N ASP A 46 4.93 15.70 -3.46
CA ASP A 46 5.98 16.70 -3.52
C ASP A 46 7.34 16.09 -3.13
N MET A 47 7.36 15.26 -2.08
CA MET A 47 8.57 14.59 -1.61
C MET A 47 9.11 13.56 -2.63
N ILE A 48 8.25 12.80 -3.30
CA ILE A 48 8.67 11.88 -4.38
C ILE A 48 9.26 12.68 -5.54
N THR A 49 8.57 13.73 -5.96
CA THR A 49 8.96 14.58 -7.09
C THR A 49 10.30 15.25 -6.84
N ASP A 50 10.49 15.84 -5.66
CA ASP A 50 11.74 16.48 -5.24
C ASP A 50 12.90 15.47 -5.16
N ALA A 51 12.67 14.28 -4.60
CA ALA A 51 13.68 13.22 -4.53
C ALA A 51 14.12 12.74 -5.93
N ALA A 52 13.18 12.63 -6.87
CA ALA A 52 13.48 12.28 -8.27
C ALA A 52 14.25 13.40 -8.98
N GLN A 53 13.87 14.66 -8.79
CA GLN A 53 14.56 15.82 -9.36
C GLN A 53 16.00 15.96 -8.84
N LYS A 54 16.23 15.64 -7.56
CA LYS A 54 17.56 15.64 -6.93
C LYS A 54 18.41 14.41 -7.28
N GLY A 55 17.89 13.46 -8.07
CA GLY A 55 18.59 12.22 -8.39
C GLY A 55 18.89 11.35 -7.16
N ILE A 56 18.05 11.42 -6.12
CA ILE A 56 18.12 10.53 -4.95
C ILE A 56 17.47 9.18 -5.28
N ILE A 57 16.39 9.24 -6.06
CA ILE A 57 15.67 8.09 -6.60
C ILE A 57 15.57 8.23 -8.11
N ARG A 58 15.31 7.13 -8.83
CA ARG A 58 15.08 7.23 -10.28
C ARG A 58 13.82 8.04 -10.59
N PRO A 59 13.71 8.63 -11.79
CA PRO A 59 12.45 9.22 -12.25
C PRO A 59 11.29 8.22 -12.18
N VAL A 60 10.20 8.63 -11.55
CA VAL A 60 8.99 7.82 -11.37
C VAL A 60 7.77 8.73 -11.31
N ASP A 61 6.64 8.28 -11.87
CA ASP A 61 5.35 8.94 -11.67
C ASP A 61 4.88 8.69 -10.22
N PRO A 62 4.68 9.75 -9.40
CA PRO A 62 4.19 9.60 -8.04
C PRO A 62 2.84 8.87 -7.94
N ASN A 63 1.94 9.04 -8.91
CA ASN A 63 0.67 8.33 -8.95
C ASN A 63 0.90 6.82 -9.04
N GLN A 64 1.77 6.39 -9.96
CA GLN A 64 2.06 4.98 -10.15
C GLN A 64 2.68 4.36 -8.89
N LEU A 65 3.61 5.07 -8.25
CA LEU A 65 4.27 4.58 -7.03
C LEU A 65 3.27 4.41 -5.87
N ILE A 66 2.39 5.39 -5.68
CA ILE A 66 1.39 5.36 -4.61
C ILE A 66 0.31 4.30 -4.89
N ILE A 67 -0.16 4.18 -6.13
CA ILE A 67 -1.13 3.14 -6.51
C ILE A 67 -0.52 1.75 -6.29
N ASN A 68 0.74 1.53 -6.69
CA ASN A 68 1.43 0.26 -6.46
C ASN A 68 1.54 -0.06 -4.95
N LEU A 69 1.92 0.94 -4.13
CA LEU A 69 2.00 0.80 -2.68
C LEU A 69 0.64 0.38 -2.07
N ILE A 70 -0.42 1.09 -2.41
CA ILE A 70 -1.78 0.80 -1.92
C ILE A 70 -2.20 -0.59 -2.39
N SER A 71 -1.97 -0.91 -3.67
CA SER A 71 -2.36 -2.21 -4.24
C SER A 71 -1.70 -3.35 -3.49
N MET A 72 -0.38 -3.31 -3.28
CA MET A 72 0.34 -4.36 -2.57
C MET A 72 -0.01 -4.45 -1.08
N SER A 73 -0.45 -3.36 -0.47
CA SER A 73 -0.82 -3.34 0.96
C SER A 73 -2.27 -3.82 1.18
N VAL A 74 -3.17 -3.44 0.28
CA VAL A 74 -4.62 -3.69 0.41
C VAL A 74 -5.01 -5.00 -0.26
N PHE A 75 -4.50 -5.28 -1.46
CA PHE A 75 -4.93 -6.43 -2.27
C PHE A 75 -4.82 -7.78 -1.55
N PRO A 76 -3.75 -8.08 -0.79
CA PRO A 76 -3.69 -9.32 -0.02
C PRO A 76 -4.81 -9.44 1.02
N LEU A 77 -5.18 -8.34 1.67
CA LEU A 77 -6.22 -8.36 2.70
C LEU A 77 -7.61 -8.58 2.09
N VAL A 78 -7.89 -7.86 1.00
CA VAL A 78 -9.18 -7.91 0.31
C VAL A 78 -9.36 -9.19 -0.49
N GLY A 79 -8.28 -9.67 -1.11
CA GLY A 79 -8.23 -10.87 -1.93
C GLY A 79 -8.15 -12.17 -1.15
N ARG A 80 -8.20 -12.15 0.18
CA ARG A 80 -8.02 -13.32 1.06
C ARG A 80 -8.81 -14.55 0.62
N ASN A 81 -10.10 -14.40 0.30
CA ASN A 81 -10.97 -15.51 -0.08
C ASN A 81 -10.54 -16.20 -1.38
N MET A 82 -9.79 -15.50 -2.24
CA MET A 82 -9.21 -16.04 -3.46
C MET A 82 -7.78 -16.53 -3.23
N ILE A 83 -6.94 -15.75 -2.55
CA ILE A 83 -5.51 -16.02 -2.41
C ILE A 83 -5.24 -17.19 -1.46
N GLN A 84 -5.95 -17.25 -0.33
CA GLN A 84 -5.73 -18.28 0.70
C GLN A 84 -5.95 -19.72 0.17
N PRO A 85 -7.03 -20.05 -0.56
CA PRO A 85 -7.18 -21.38 -1.14
C PRO A 85 -6.13 -21.67 -2.23
N VAL A 86 -5.83 -20.68 -3.08
CA VAL A 86 -4.99 -20.87 -4.27
C VAL A 86 -3.51 -21.02 -3.93
N LEU A 87 -2.99 -20.21 -3.02
CA LEU A 87 -1.55 -20.16 -2.72
C LEU A 87 -1.17 -20.81 -1.38
N PHE A 88 -2.12 -20.99 -0.47
CA PHE A 88 -1.85 -21.44 0.90
C PHE A 88 -2.64 -22.69 1.29
N GLN A 89 -3.27 -23.39 0.35
CA GLN A 89 -4.05 -24.62 0.61
C GLN A 89 -5.11 -24.42 1.71
N ASN A 90 -5.70 -23.22 1.76
CA ASN A 90 -6.60 -22.78 2.81
C ASN A 90 -6.02 -22.70 4.24
N ASP A 91 -4.70 -22.82 4.43
CA ASP A 91 -4.05 -22.64 5.73
C ASP A 91 -4.13 -21.18 6.20
N LYS A 92 -5.02 -20.94 7.17
CA LYS A 92 -5.24 -19.62 7.80
C LYS A 92 -4.01 -19.11 8.54
N ARG A 93 -3.25 -20.00 9.20
CA ARG A 93 -2.10 -19.62 10.02
C ARG A 93 -0.93 -19.23 9.14
N ALA A 94 -0.66 -20.00 8.08
CA ALA A 94 0.34 -19.66 7.08
C ALA A 94 0.02 -18.31 6.41
N TYR A 95 -1.25 -18.10 6.05
CA TYR A 95 -1.66 -16.84 5.43
C TYR A 95 -1.54 -15.63 6.36
N ASN A 96 -1.92 -15.77 7.64
CA ASN A 96 -1.74 -14.70 8.61
C ASN A 96 -0.27 -14.33 8.80
N LYS A 97 0.65 -15.32 8.86
CA LYS A 97 2.09 -15.05 8.91
C LYS A 97 2.59 -14.31 7.67
N PHE A 98 2.08 -14.65 6.49
CA PHE A 98 2.38 -13.94 5.25
C PHE A 98 1.91 -12.47 5.32
N LEU A 99 0.70 -12.21 5.84
CA LEU A 99 0.20 -10.85 6.03
C LEU A 99 1.04 -10.06 7.05
N GLU A 100 1.56 -10.72 8.10
CA GLU A 100 2.47 -10.10 9.08
C GLU A 100 3.81 -9.69 8.44
N SER A 101 4.40 -10.52 7.58
CA SER A 101 5.65 -10.19 6.87
C SER A 101 5.45 -9.20 5.72
N GLN A 102 4.23 -9.08 5.20
CA GLN A 102 3.88 -8.25 4.04
C GLN A 102 4.36 -6.80 4.16
N LYS A 103 4.28 -6.20 5.35
CA LYS A 103 4.72 -4.82 5.59
C LYS A 103 6.18 -4.62 5.17
N ALA A 104 7.04 -5.54 5.58
CA ALA A 104 8.48 -5.45 5.31
C ALA A 104 8.75 -5.71 3.82
N GLU A 105 8.12 -6.73 3.25
CA GLU A 105 8.25 -7.09 1.84
C GLU A 105 7.82 -5.95 0.91
N VAL A 106 6.68 -5.32 1.17
CA VAL A 106 6.20 -4.21 0.32
C VAL A 106 7.09 -2.97 0.48
N ALA A 107 7.65 -2.74 1.69
CA ALA A 107 8.60 -1.64 1.89
C ALA A 107 9.88 -1.86 1.06
N ASP A 108 10.45 -3.06 1.14
CA ASP A 108 11.64 -3.44 0.39
C ASP A 108 11.39 -3.37 -1.13
N PHE A 109 10.28 -3.95 -1.61
CA PHE A 109 9.90 -3.89 -3.01
C PHE A 109 9.75 -2.45 -3.53
N ILE A 110 9.06 -1.58 -2.79
CA ILE A 110 8.90 -0.16 -3.18
C ILE A 110 10.26 0.54 -3.22
N ILE A 111 11.12 0.35 -2.22
CA ILE A 111 12.44 0.98 -2.16
C ILE A 111 13.29 0.51 -3.34
N GLN A 112 13.37 -0.80 -3.58
CA GLN A 112 14.10 -1.34 -4.72
C GLN A 112 13.55 -0.82 -6.05
N SER A 113 12.22 -0.70 -6.17
CA SER A 113 11.59 -0.20 -7.38
C SER A 113 11.94 1.24 -7.73
N ILE A 114 12.48 2.04 -6.81
CA ILE A 114 12.87 3.45 -7.03
C ILE A 114 14.38 3.70 -6.89
N GLN A 115 15.17 2.66 -6.61
CA GLN A 115 16.63 2.77 -6.57
C GLN A 115 17.18 3.15 -7.95
N ILE A 116 18.25 3.94 -7.94
CA ILE A 116 19.02 4.25 -9.13
C ILE A 116 19.99 3.08 -9.32
N THR A 117 19.74 2.26 -10.33
CA THR A 117 20.69 1.25 -10.76
C THR A 117 21.90 1.97 -11.34
N LYS A 118 23.09 1.71 -10.79
CA LYS A 118 24.33 2.05 -11.48
C LYS A 118 24.64 0.90 -12.43
N ASP A 119 24.77 1.22 -13.71
CA ASP A 119 25.31 0.30 -14.72
C ASP A 119 26.75 -0.12 -14.38
#